data_AF-A0A538DDP7-F1
#
_entry.id   AF-A0A538DDP7-F1
#
_cell.length_a   1.000
_cell.length_b   1.000
_cell.length_c   1.000
_cell.angle_alpha   90.00
_cell.angle_beta   90.00
_cell.angle_gamma   90.00
#
_symmetry.space_group_name_H-M   'P 1'
#
loop_
_entity.id
_entity.type
_entity.pdbx_description
1 polymer ?
#
loop_
_entity_poly.entity_id
_entity_poly.type
_entity_poly.pdbx_seq_one_letter_code
_entity_poly.pdbx_strand_id
1 'polypeptide(L)'
;MRRRRRAGGEPPSTARRARGFLLRPRPGLQRVHGRLELVGVLRPAHVADVRSRACPWTAVRPLARDRQRRDRVRRRTRAATPPRPLQPSAARGGRVGVAALIAAAVLALSPATYVESHQQPDGGFAEPGSSSSPGLTAWALLGLRAAGRPSASAYDYLVAHEAGLQTATDIELVVLAEAATGGVSEPLYEKLVGLSRPDGRIGPAINSTAWGILALAQTRRSPRPGVSYLLRHQRPSGGWGWIVGARPDSNDTAAVIQALRAERVRGRPIARGLAYLRRLQNRDGGFELTSGRGSDAQSTAWAIQAFVSAGARPPSRAFRYLASLQRPDGSYRYSRRYAATPVWVTSQVLPAVLRKPFPLR
;
A
#
# COMPACT_ATOMS: atom_id res chain seq x y z
N MET A 1 5.05 -59.66 -60.56
CA MET A 1 6.35 -60.20 -60.06
C MET A 1 6.97 -59.11 -59.16
N ARG A 2 7.42 -59.26 -57.91
CA ARG A 2 7.65 -60.36 -56.95
C ARG A 2 7.50 -59.80 -55.51
N ARG A 3 6.69 -60.48 -54.68
CA ARG A 3 6.84 -60.90 -53.24
C ARG A 3 7.38 -59.93 -52.15
N ARG A 4 6.56 -59.63 -51.12
CA ARG A 4 6.45 -60.23 -49.73
C ARG A 4 7.57 -59.82 -48.75
N ARG A 5 7.31 -59.33 -47.52
CA ARG A 5 6.76 -60.10 -46.36
C ARG A 5 6.01 -59.24 -45.31
N ARG A 6 4.97 -59.84 -44.71
CA ARG A 6 4.34 -59.53 -43.41
C ARG A 6 4.91 -60.44 -42.31
N ALA A 7 4.86 -60.01 -41.04
CA ALA A 7 4.44 -60.72 -39.80
C ALA A 7 4.96 -59.92 -38.59
N GLY A 8 4.14 -59.39 -37.67
CA GLY A 8 3.57 -60.08 -36.47
C GLY A 8 4.39 -59.65 -35.23
N GLY A 9 3.91 -59.40 -34.01
CA GLY A 9 2.61 -59.43 -33.33
C GLY A 9 2.80 -58.92 -31.88
N GLU A 10 1.72 -58.34 -31.32
CA GLU A 10 1.32 -58.14 -29.90
C GLU A 10 2.21 -57.52 -28.77
N PRO A 11 1.57 -56.91 -27.73
CA PRO A 11 2.19 -56.00 -26.75
C PRO A 11 2.38 -56.62 -25.36
N PRO A 12 3.05 -55.95 -24.40
CA PRO A 12 2.95 -56.31 -22.99
C PRO A 12 2.04 -55.36 -22.19
N SER A 13 1.27 -56.01 -21.33
CA SER A 13 0.27 -55.53 -20.40
C SER A 13 0.83 -54.98 -19.07
N THR A 14 0.13 -53.98 -18.53
CA THR A 14 -0.24 -53.76 -17.11
C THR A 14 0.84 -53.78 -16.01
N ALA A 15 0.98 -52.64 -15.32
CA ALA A 15 1.16 -52.61 -13.87
C ALA A 15 0.38 -51.44 -13.22
N ARG A 16 -0.23 -51.76 -12.08
CA ARG A 16 -1.29 -51.07 -11.34
C ARG A 16 -0.74 -50.13 -10.26
N ARG A 17 -1.54 -49.09 -9.95
CA ARG A 17 -1.72 -48.39 -8.64
C ARG A 17 -0.49 -47.57 -8.15
N ALA A 18 -0.63 -46.41 -7.50
CA ALA A 18 -1.61 -46.05 -6.48
C ALA A 18 -1.87 -44.53 -6.41
N ARG A 19 -3.11 -44.18 -6.04
CA ARG A 19 -3.51 -42.85 -5.57
C ARG A 19 -2.91 -42.60 -4.18
N GLY A 20 -2.31 -41.43 -3.99
CA GLY A 20 -1.87 -40.93 -2.68
C GLY A 20 -2.43 -39.53 -2.44
N PHE A 21 -3.51 -39.44 -1.67
CA PHE A 21 -3.94 -38.22 -1.00
C PHE A 21 -2.82 -37.75 -0.07
N LEU A 22 -2.34 -36.52 -0.24
CA LEU A 22 -1.51 -35.86 0.77
C LEU A 22 -2.15 -34.54 1.20
N LEU A 23 -2.80 -34.65 2.36
CA LEU A 23 -3.17 -33.58 3.27
C LEU A 23 -1.97 -32.65 3.48
N ARG A 24 -2.13 -31.37 3.13
CA ARG A 24 -1.15 -30.35 3.54
C ARG A 24 -1.32 -30.05 5.03
N PRO A 25 -0.28 -30.22 5.87
CA PRO A 25 -0.33 -29.79 7.25
C PRO A 25 -0.23 -28.26 7.32
N ARG A 26 -1.06 -27.63 8.16
CA ARG A 26 -0.87 -26.26 8.63
C ARG A 26 0.20 -26.28 9.72
N PRO A 27 1.29 -25.50 9.64
CA PRO A 27 2.14 -25.29 10.80
C PRO A 27 1.54 -24.16 11.65
N GLY A 28 1.17 -24.50 12.87
CA GLY A 28 0.87 -23.55 13.93
C GLY A 28 2.12 -22.79 14.38
N LEU A 29 1.91 -21.55 14.78
CA LEU A 29 2.91 -20.69 15.42
C LEU A 29 3.28 -21.24 16.80
N GLN A 30 4.58 -21.35 17.07
CA GLN A 30 5.09 -21.44 18.42
C GLN A 30 6.27 -20.48 18.59
N ARG A 31 6.15 -19.60 19.59
CA ARG A 31 7.14 -18.59 19.99
C ARG A 31 7.98 -19.14 21.13
N VAL A 32 9.29 -18.87 21.09
CA VAL A 32 10.13 -18.73 22.29
C VAL A 32 11.21 -17.67 22.00
N HIS A 33 11.45 -16.78 22.96
CA HIS A 33 12.38 -15.63 23.02
C HIS A 33 11.77 -14.27 22.66
N GLY A 34 11.31 -13.57 23.70
CA GLY A 34 10.59 -12.30 23.64
C GLY A 34 11.45 -11.11 23.22
N ARG A 35 11.22 -10.63 22.01
CA ARG A 35 11.13 -9.21 21.60
C ARG A 35 10.32 -9.21 20.29
N LEU A 36 9.19 -8.51 20.27
CA LEU A 36 8.39 -8.36 19.05
C LEU A 36 8.97 -7.19 18.24
N GLU A 37 9.99 -7.47 17.43
CA GLU A 37 10.15 -6.72 16.19
C GLU A 37 9.03 -7.17 15.25
N LEU A 38 7.99 -6.34 15.10
CA LEU A 38 6.98 -6.50 14.07
C LEU A 38 7.43 -5.74 12.82
N VAL A 39 8.66 -6.02 12.37
CA VAL A 39 9.23 -5.49 11.13
C VAL A 39 9.47 -6.67 10.19
N GLY A 40 8.41 -7.12 9.51
CA GLY A 40 8.54 -8.25 8.59
C GLY A 40 7.29 -8.66 7.81
N VAL A 41 6.10 -8.16 8.17
CA VAL A 41 4.84 -8.54 7.49
C VAL A 41 4.22 -7.39 6.68
N LEU A 42 4.83 -6.20 6.69
CA LEU A 42 4.45 -5.09 5.83
C LEU A 42 5.70 -4.37 5.31
N ARG A 43 6.57 -5.09 4.59
CA ARG A 43 7.32 -4.43 3.51
C ARG A 43 6.36 -4.33 2.33
N PRO A 44 5.93 -3.12 1.93
CA PRO A 44 5.27 -2.95 0.65
C PRO A 44 6.21 -3.46 -0.43
N ALA A 45 5.69 -4.19 -1.40
CA ALA A 45 6.45 -4.64 -2.57
C ALA A 45 6.94 -3.48 -3.49
N HIS A 46 6.98 -2.25 -2.97
CA HIS A 46 7.43 -1.04 -3.64
C HIS A 46 8.85 -0.61 -3.23
N VAL A 47 9.54 -1.39 -2.38
CA VAL A 47 10.99 -1.21 -2.11
C VAL A 47 11.64 -2.59 -2.01
N ALA A 48 11.95 -3.20 -3.15
CA ALA A 48 12.80 -4.39 -3.21
C ALA A 48 13.88 -4.19 -4.28
N ASP A 49 15.08 -3.90 -3.81
CA ASP A 49 16.30 -3.79 -4.61
C ASP A 49 16.69 -5.16 -5.19
N VAL A 50 17.12 -5.15 -6.45
CA VAL A 50 17.53 -6.33 -7.20
C VAL A 50 19.02 -6.52 -6.98
N ARG A 51 19.39 -7.35 -6.00
CA ARG A 51 20.67 -8.09 -5.96
C ARG A 51 20.67 -9.09 -4.80
N SER A 52 20.38 -10.36 -5.08
CA SER A 52 21.00 -11.47 -4.33
C SER A 52 20.90 -12.76 -5.14
N ARG A 53 22.08 -13.35 -5.37
CA ARG A 53 22.32 -14.59 -6.10
C ARG A 53 21.92 -15.79 -5.23
N ALA A 54 21.32 -16.80 -5.84
CA ALA A 54 20.96 -18.07 -5.21
C ALA A 54 22.18 -19.01 -5.09
N CYS A 55 22.28 -19.74 -3.97
CA CYS A 55 22.90 -21.09 -3.83
C CYS A 55 22.81 -21.59 -2.36
N PRO A 56 22.99 -22.89 -2.04
CA PRO A 56 22.00 -23.97 -2.15
C PRO A 56 21.67 -24.62 -0.79
N TRP A 57 20.62 -25.44 -0.79
CA TRP A 57 20.10 -26.18 0.37
C TRP A 57 20.98 -27.38 0.75
N THR A 58 21.28 -27.53 2.05
CA THR A 58 21.79 -28.78 2.64
C THR A 58 20.77 -29.40 3.59
N ALA A 59 20.61 -30.72 3.46
CA ALA A 59 19.57 -31.55 4.05
C ALA A 59 19.82 -31.87 5.54
N VAL A 60 18.73 -32.02 6.32
CA VAL A 60 18.78 -32.57 7.69
C VAL A 60 17.86 -33.79 7.79
N ARG A 61 18.44 -34.90 8.29
CA ARG A 61 17.79 -36.20 8.55
C ARG A 61 16.98 -36.17 9.86
N PRO A 62 15.92 -37.00 10.04
CA PRO A 62 15.19 -37.09 11.30
C PRO A 62 15.74 -38.21 12.21
N LEU A 63 15.76 -37.94 13.53
CA LEU A 63 15.95 -38.95 14.57
C LEU A 63 14.77 -38.94 15.56
N ALA A 64 14.63 -40.08 16.24
CA ALA A 64 13.39 -40.68 16.71
C ALA A 64 12.69 -39.99 17.89
N ARG A 65 11.37 -40.22 17.94
CA ARG A 65 10.49 -39.95 19.08
C ARG A 65 10.74 -40.98 20.18
N ASP A 66 10.68 -40.53 21.42
CA ASP A 66 10.35 -41.43 22.53
C ASP A 66 9.15 -40.94 23.34
N ARG A 67 8.36 -41.93 23.78
CA ARG A 67 7.05 -41.81 24.42
C ARG A 67 7.23 -41.77 25.94
N GLN A 68 6.38 -41.02 26.65
CA GLN A 68 5.89 -41.49 27.96
C GLN A 68 4.52 -40.92 28.32
N ARG A 69 3.80 -41.69 29.15
CA ARG A 69 2.34 -41.72 29.36
C ARG A 69 1.89 -40.90 30.58
N ARG A 70 0.65 -40.39 30.48
CA ARG A 70 -0.49 -40.23 31.45
C ARG A 70 -0.16 -40.07 32.96
N ASP A 71 -0.82 -39.15 33.67
CA ASP A 71 -2.13 -39.46 34.30
C ASP A 71 -3.10 -38.29 34.52
N ARG A 72 -4.40 -38.66 34.57
CA ARG A 72 -5.57 -37.82 34.88
C ARG A 72 -5.94 -37.96 36.36
N VAL A 73 -6.33 -36.85 37.00
CA VAL A 73 -7.24 -36.88 38.15
C VAL A 73 -8.36 -35.86 37.94
N ARG A 74 -9.61 -36.33 38.04
CA ARG A 74 -10.85 -35.54 38.12
C ARG A 74 -11.23 -35.38 39.59
N ARG A 75 -11.71 -34.20 40.00
CA ARG A 75 -12.72 -34.06 41.06
C ARG A 75 -13.74 -32.98 40.71
N ARG A 76 -15.02 -33.35 40.87
CA ARG A 76 -16.22 -32.51 40.84
C ARG A 76 -16.64 -32.26 42.30
N THR A 77 -17.22 -31.10 42.58
CA THR A 77 -18.20 -30.89 43.67
C THR A 77 -19.23 -29.85 43.24
N ARG A 78 -20.45 -29.97 43.77
CA ARG A 78 -21.72 -29.36 43.35
C ARG A 78 -22.39 -28.70 44.57
N ALA A 79 -23.14 -27.61 44.34
CA ALA A 79 -24.19 -26.98 45.19
C ALA A 79 -23.73 -26.26 46.49
N ALA A 80 -24.38 -25.21 47.04
CA ALA A 80 -25.77 -24.73 46.97
C ALA A 80 -25.91 -23.21 47.31
N THR A 81 -27.09 -22.62 47.03
CA THR A 81 -27.68 -21.32 47.48
C THR A 81 -28.84 -21.68 48.46
N PRO A 82 -29.45 -20.86 49.39
CA PRO A 82 -29.67 -19.39 49.51
C PRO A 82 -29.55 -18.89 51.01
N PRO A 83 -30.20 -17.82 51.58
CA PRO A 83 -31.12 -16.78 51.06
C PRO A 83 -30.82 -15.30 51.46
N ARG A 84 -31.62 -14.39 50.86
CA ARG A 84 -31.77 -12.94 51.11
C ARG A 84 -32.40 -12.64 52.48
N PRO A 85 -32.11 -11.45 53.03
CA PRO A 85 -33.16 -10.65 53.69
C PRO A 85 -33.27 -9.19 53.18
N LEU A 86 -34.54 -8.79 53.16
CA LEU A 86 -35.24 -7.50 53.15
C LEU A 86 -34.48 -6.17 53.37
N GLN A 87 -34.89 -5.17 52.57
CA GLN A 87 -34.65 -3.73 52.75
C GLN A 87 -35.44 -3.14 53.94
N PRO A 88 -34.97 -2.02 54.50
CA PRO A 88 -35.84 -0.93 54.91
C PRO A 88 -35.64 0.35 54.06
N SER A 89 -36.72 1.11 53.99
CA SER A 89 -36.95 2.32 53.20
C SER A 89 -36.31 3.59 53.76
N ALA A 90 -35.93 4.46 52.84
CA ALA A 90 -35.86 5.93 52.87
C ALA A 90 -35.14 6.67 54.02
N ALA A 91 -34.08 7.39 53.63
CA ALA A 91 -33.83 8.74 54.13
C ALA A 91 -33.37 9.64 52.97
N ARG A 92 -34.20 10.63 52.64
CA ARG A 92 -33.86 11.78 51.82
C ARG A 92 -32.75 12.57 52.53
N GLY A 93 -31.62 12.73 51.88
CA GLY A 93 -30.55 13.63 52.31
C GLY A 93 -29.75 14.04 51.09
N GLY A 94 -29.96 15.28 50.64
CA GLY A 94 -29.36 15.83 49.43
C GLY A 94 -27.84 15.70 49.44
N ARG A 95 -27.31 15.01 48.44
CA ARG A 95 -25.92 15.14 48.02
C ARG A 95 -25.94 15.58 46.57
N VAL A 96 -25.39 16.78 46.39
CA VAL A 96 -25.14 17.46 45.12
C VAL A 96 -24.54 16.46 44.15
N GLY A 97 -25.36 16.00 43.20
CA GLY A 97 -24.90 15.16 42.11
C GLY A 97 -24.11 16.03 41.14
N VAL A 98 -22.79 16.08 41.32
CA VAL A 98 -21.88 16.47 40.24
C VAL A 98 -21.82 15.30 39.25
N ALA A 99 -22.92 15.09 38.54
CA ALA A 99 -22.91 14.34 37.29
C ALA A 99 -22.56 15.33 36.19
N ALA A 100 -21.30 15.77 36.17
CA ALA A 100 -20.73 16.40 35.00
C ALA A 100 -20.71 15.35 33.89
N LEU A 101 -21.78 15.31 33.09
CA LEU A 101 -21.77 14.69 31.78
C LEU A 101 -20.72 15.45 30.96
N ILE A 102 -19.48 14.96 30.96
CA ILE A 102 -18.51 15.31 29.94
C ILE A 102 -19.04 14.69 28.65
N ALA A 103 -19.93 15.40 27.98
CA ALA A 103 -20.18 15.19 26.57
C ALA A 103 -18.91 15.64 25.85
N ALA A 104 -17.92 14.75 25.78
CA ALA A 104 -16.80 14.93 24.87
C ALA A 104 -17.40 14.90 23.47
N ALA A 105 -17.68 16.09 22.92
CA ALA A 105 -17.85 16.26 21.50
C ALA A 105 -16.52 15.78 20.89
N VAL A 106 -16.49 14.53 20.43
CA VAL A 106 -15.42 14.05 19.57
C VAL A 106 -15.60 14.84 18.28
N LEU A 107 -14.94 16.00 18.21
CA LEU A 107 -14.76 16.71 16.95
C LEU A 107 -14.12 15.70 16.02
N ALA A 108 -14.87 15.25 15.01
CA ALA A 108 -14.32 14.37 13.99
C ALA A 108 -13.17 15.14 13.34
N LEU A 109 -11.94 14.72 13.63
CA LEU A 109 -10.76 15.37 13.09
C LEU A 109 -10.77 15.18 11.57
N SER A 110 -10.45 16.24 10.84
CA SER A 110 -10.31 16.12 9.39
C SER A 110 -9.10 15.21 9.07
N PRO A 111 -9.07 14.52 7.93
CA PRO A 111 -7.91 13.73 7.53
C PRO A 111 -6.61 14.52 7.47
N ALA A 112 -6.68 15.81 7.11
CA ALA A 112 -5.52 16.70 7.12
C ALA A 112 -5.06 17.01 8.56
N THR A 113 -6.00 17.26 9.47
CA THR A 113 -5.71 17.47 10.90
C THR A 113 -5.08 16.22 11.53
N TYR A 114 -5.55 15.03 11.15
CA TYR A 114 -4.93 13.77 11.57
C TYR A 114 -3.47 13.68 11.11
N VAL A 115 -3.18 13.97 9.83
CA VAL A 115 -1.80 13.93 9.33
C VAL A 115 -0.93 14.94 10.07
N GLU A 116 -1.36 16.21 10.19
CA GLU A 116 -0.64 17.25 10.93
C GLU A 116 -0.31 16.87 12.37
N SER A 117 -1.24 16.21 13.08
CA SER A 117 -1.01 15.82 14.46
C SER A 117 0.07 14.73 14.63
N HIS A 118 0.60 14.19 13.52
CA HIS A 118 1.70 13.21 13.51
C HIS A 118 3.02 13.82 13.04
N GLN A 119 3.08 15.13 12.84
CA GLN A 119 4.34 15.83 12.64
C GLN A 119 5.18 15.77 13.92
N GLN A 120 6.44 15.39 13.79
CA GLN A 120 7.39 15.25 14.89
C GLN A 120 8.11 16.59 15.17
N PRO A 121 8.77 16.73 16.33
CA PRO A 121 9.53 17.94 16.67
C PRO A 121 10.65 18.29 15.69
N ASP A 122 11.19 17.31 14.97
CA ASP A 122 12.21 17.50 13.93
C ASP A 122 11.62 18.02 12.60
N GLY A 123 10.30 18.18 12.51
CA GLY A 123 9.57 18.59 11.31
C GLY A 123 9.16 17.43 10.41
N GLY A 124 9.73 16.23 10.59
CA GLY A 124 9.38 15.05 9.82
C GLY A 124 8.05 14.41 10.25
N PHE A 125 7.61 13.39 9.51
CA PHE A 125 6.43 12.60 9.86
C PHE A 125 6.80 11.14 10.13
N ALA A 126 6.12 10.58 11.13
CA ALA A 126 6.29 9.20 11.58
C ALA A 126 4.93 8.53 11.78
N GLU A 127 4.91 7.20 11.63
CA GLU A 127 3.81 6.40 12.17
C GLU A 127 3.90 6.35 13.71
N PRO A 128 2.78 6.09 14.43
CA PRO A 128 2.81 5.96 15.88
C PRO A 128 3.87 4.96 16.37
N GLY A 129 4.77 5.42 17.24
CA GLY A 129 5.87 4.60 17.78
C GLY A 129 7.07 4.40 16.86
N SER A 130 7.15 5.14 15.76
CA SER A 130 8.30 5.13 14.83
C SER A 130 9.01 6.49 14.82
N SER A 131 10.16 6.57 14.15
CA SER A 131 10.87 7.82 13.90
C SER A 131 10.47 8.44 12.56
N SER A 132 10.75 9.73 12.39
CA SER A 132 10.60 10.44 11.11
C SER A 132 11.37 9.76 9.99
N SER A 133 10.82 9.82 8.78
CA SER A 133 11.53 9.38 7.57
C SER A 133 11.25 10.31 6.39
N PRO A 134 12.19 10.51 5.45
CA PRO A 134 11.95 11.34 4.27
C PRO A 134 10.76 10.88 3.43
N GLY A 135 10.61 9.56 3.23
CA GLY A 135 9.52 9.02 2.43
C GLY A 135 8.13 9.31 3.00
N LEU A 136 7.91 9.06 4.30
CA LEU A 136 6.63 9.38 4.93
C LEU A 136 6.39 10.90 5.02
N THR A 137 7.45 11.66 5.29
CA THR A 137 7.40 13.13 5.31
C THR A 137 6.98 13.70 3.96
N ALA A 138 7.52 13.18 2.85
CA ALA A 138 7.15 13.59 1.51
C ALA A 138 5.67 13.28 1.19
N TRP A 139 5.17 12.10 1.58
CA TRP A 139 3.75 11.77 1.41
C TRP A 139 2.84 12.69 2.23
N ALA A 140 3.18 12.91 3.49
CA ALA A 140 2.43 13.80 4.37
C ALA A 140 2.41 15.23 3.81
N LEU A 141 3.56 15.75 3.37
CA LEU A 141 3.68 17.06 2.76
C LEU A 141 2.79 17.19 1.51
N LEU A 142 2.81 16.20 0.62
CA LEU A 142 1.93 16.17 -0.57
C LEU A 142 0.44 16.14 -0.20
N GLY A 143 0.05 15.30 0.77
CA GLY A 143 -1.34 15.21 1.24
C GLY A 143 -1.82 16.51 1.86
N LEU A 144 -1.01 17.12 2.71
CA LEU A 144 -1.28 18.41 3.36
C LEU A 144 -1.30 19.57 2.37
N ARG A 145 -0.38 19.58 1.39
CA ARG A 145 -0.38 20.57 0.31
C ARG A 145 -1.65 20.47 -0.52
N ALA A 146 -2.10 19.25 -0.87
CA ALA A 146 -3.38 19.05 -1.54
C ALA A 146 -4.56 19.59 -0.69
N ALA A 147 -4.50 19.43 0.63
CA ALA A 147 -5.49 19.99 1.57
C ALA A 147 -5.43 21.51 1.74
N GLY A 148 -4.46 22.21 1.13
CA GLY A 148 -4.27 23.64 1.31
C GLY A 148 -3.63 24.01 2.65
N ARG A 149 -2.94 23.06 3.28
CA ARG A 149 -2.31 23.21 4.60
C ARG A 149 -0.82 22.83 4.54
N PRO A 150 -0.01 23.49 3.68
CA PRO A 150 1.40 23.14 3.55
C PRO A 150 2.13 23.24 4.89
N SER A 151 3.18 22.43 5.08
CA SER A 151 4.01 22.46 6.29
C SER A 151 5.43 22.88 5.94
N ALA A 152 5.85 24.05 6.42
CA ALA A 152 7.20 24.58 6.20
C ALA A 152 8.26 23.72 6.89
N SER A 153 8.03 23.31 8.13
CA SER A 153 8.96 22.43 8.87
C SER A 153 9.12 21.05 8.23
N ALA A 154 8.07 20.53 7.56
CA ALA A 154 8.19 19.29 6.80
C ALA A 154 9.02 19.46 5.53
N TYR A 155 8.88 20.60 4.86
CA TYR A 155 9.73 20.97 3.74
C TYR A 155 11.20 21.12 4.20
N ASP A 156 11.46 21.84 5.29
CA ASP A 156 12.80 22.02 5.85
C ASP A 156 13.43 20.67 6.26
N TYR A 157 12.64 19.76 6.83
CA TYR A 157 13.09 18.40 7.11
C TYR A 157 13.53 17.67 5.84
N LEU A 158 12.76 17.74 4.75
CA LEU A 158 13.14 17.07 3.49
C LEU A 158 14.44 17.63 2.91
N VAL A 159 14.57 18.96 2.89
CA VAL A 159 15.79 19.67 2.43
C VAL A 159 17.01 19.22 3.25
N ALA A 160 16.87 19.09 4.57
CA ALA A 160 17.95 18.64 5.44
C ALA A 160 18.37 17.16 5.20
N HIS A 161 17.51 16.35 4.58
CA HIS A 161 17.74 14.91 4.37
C HIS A 161 18.02 14.53 2.90
N GLU A 162 18.11 15.49 1.97
CA GLU A 162 18.35 15.26 0.54
C GLU A 162 19.64 14.46 0.26
N ALA A 163 20.68 14.69 1.06
CA ALA A 163 21.97 14.02 0.91
C ALA A 163 21.85 12.49 1.09
N GLY A 164 20.92 12.04 1.94
CA GLY A 164 20.69 10.62 2.25
C GLY A 164 19.88 9.86 1.19
N LEU A 165 19.27 10.54 0.22
CA LEU A 165 18.43 9.90 -0.80
C LEU A 165 19.29 9.14 -1.82
N GLN A 166 19.08 7.82 -1.91
CA GLN A 166 19.87 6.93 -2.77
C GLN A 166 19.07 6.31 -3.92
N THR A 167 17.77 6.07 -3.73
CA THR A 167 16.95 5.40 -4.73
C THR A 167 16.26 6.41 -5.63
N ALA A 168 16.06 6.04 -6.90
CA ALA A 168 15.34 6.88 -7.87
C ALA A 168 13.96 7.29 -7.33
N THR A 169 13.20 6.35 -6.79
CA THR A 169 11.84 6.61 -6.29
C THR A 169 11.81 7.53 -5.07
N ASP A 170 12.81 7.47 -4.19
CA ASP A 170 12.89 8.39 -3.05
C ASP A 170 13.21 9.82 -3.52
N ILE A 171 14.17 9.96 -4.44
CA ILE A 171 14.52 11.25 -5.06
C ILE A 171 13.30 11.84 -5.77
N GLU A 172 12.62 11.06 -6.61
CA GLU A 172 11.46 11.50 -7.39
C GLU A 172 10.29 11.92 -6.49
N LEU A 173 10.02 11.17 -5.42
CA LEU A 173 8.96 11.49 -4.46
C LEU A 173 9.28 12.78 -3.68
N VAL A 174 10.51 12.93 -3.19
CA VAL A 174 10.93 14.12 -2.44
C VAL A 174 10.90 15.36 -3.35
N VAL A 175 11.44 15.28 -4.58
CA VAL A 175 11.34 16.39 -5.54
C VAL A 175 9.89 16.78 -5.79
N LEU A 176 8.99 15.81 -5.99
CA LEU A 176 7.57 16.10 -6.18
C LEU A 176 6.98 16.84 -4.97
N ALA A 177 7.33 16.45 -3.74
CA ALA A 177 6.84 17.06 -2.51
C ALA A 177 7.37 18.49 -2.29
N GLU A 178 8.67 18.68 -2.47
CA GLU A 178 9.33 19.97 -2.31
C GLU A 178 8.88 20.97 -3.38
N ALA A 179 8.87 20.56 -4.65
CA ALA A 179 8.41 21.39 -5.77
C ALA A 179 6.94 21.80 -5.65
N ALA A 180 6.10 20.97 -5.00
CA ALA A 180 4.71 21.31 -4.76
C ALA A 180 4.54 22.38 -3.67
N THR A 181 5.54 22.60 -2.81
CA THR A 181 5.44 23.42 -1.60
C THR A 181 6.27 24.70 -1.67
N GLY A 182 7.60 24.58 -1.79
CA GLY A 182 8.53 25.70 -1.63
C GLY A 182 9.54 25.89 -2.76
N GLY A 183 9.84 24.84 -3.54
CA GLY A 183 10.92 24.85 -4.53
C GLY A 183 11.73 23.56 -4.44
N VAL A 184 12.77 23.41 -5.26
CA VAL A 184 13.67 22.24 -5.22
C VAL A 184 15.09 22.77 -5.20
N SER A 185 15.95 22.24 -4.34
CA SER A 185 17.37 22.59 -4.32
C SER A 185 18.04 22.23 -5.66
N GLU A 186 19.09 22.97 -6.05
CA GLU A 186 19.82 22.62 -7.27
C GLU A 186 20.47 21.22 -7.19
N PRO A 187 21.12 20.82 -6.07
CA PRO A 187 21.68 19.48 -5.94
C PRO A 187 20.63 18.37 -6.08
N LEU A 188 19.45 18.53 -5.49
CA LEU A 188 18.38 17.53 -5.60
C LEU A 188 17.80 17.49 -7.03
N TYR A 189 17.65 18.65 -7.67
CA TYR A 189 17.22 18.74 -9.06
C TYR A 189 18.23 18.05 -10.00
N GLU A 190 19.53 18.29 -9.82
CA GLU A 190 20.59 17.64 -10.59
C GLU A 190 20.59 16.11 -10.38
N LYS A 191 20.37 15.63 -9.14
CA LYS A 191 20.18 14.21 -8.87
C LYS A 191 19.03 13.63 -9.70
N LEU A 192 17.87 14.29 -9.74
CA LEU A 192 16.72 13.86 -10.53
C LEU A 192 17.03 13.85 -12.04
N VAL A 193 17.61 14.93 -12.57
CA VAL A 193 17.97 15.01 -13.99
C VAL A 193 18.99 13.92 -14.36
N GLY A 194 19.95 13.65 -13.48
CA GLY A 194 20.95 12.58 -13.65
C GLY A 194 20.39 11.17 -13.70
N LEU A 195 19.14 10.94 -13.25
CA LEU A 195 18.45 9.66 -13.42
C LEU A 195 17.96 9.42 -14.86
N SER A 196 17.90 10.47 -15.67
CA SER A 196 17.39 10.41 -17.04
C SER A 196 18.37 9.69 -17.97
N ARG A 197 17.82 8.84 -18.85
CA ARG A 197 18.59 8.03 -19.81
C ARG A 197 18.20 8.39 -21.25
N PRO A 198 19.12 8.24 -22.23
CA PRO A 198 18.83 8.55 -23.64
C PRO A 198 17.65 7.79 -24.24
N ASP A 199 17.29 6.62 -23.70
CA ASP A 199 16.17 5.80 -24.16
C ASP A 199 14.79 6.29 -23.64
N GLY A 200 14.78 7.38 -22.89
CA GLY A 200 13.60 8.02 -22.30
C GLY A 200 13.19 7.42 -20.95
N ARG A 201 14.01 6.57 -20.34
CA ARG A 201 13.81 6.10 -18.95
C ARG A 201 14.30 7.13 -17.96
N ILE A 202 13.64 7.19 -16.80
CA ILE A 202 14.16 7.86 -15.60
C ILE A 202 14.27 6.79 -14.52
N GLY A 203 15.48 6.56 -14.03
CA GLY A 203 15.77 5.46 -13.11
C GLY A 203 15.65 4.06 -13.76
N PRO A 204 15.54 3.00 -12.95
CA PRO A 204 15.64 1.61 -13.42
C PRO A 204 14.32 0.98 -13.92
N ALA A 205 13.17 1.59 -13.64
CA ALA A 205 11.86 0.96 -13.73
C ALA A 205 10.83 1.76 -14.55
N ILE A 206 9.70 1.11 -14.90
CA ILE A 206 8.54 1.81 -15.47
C ILE A 206 7.96 2.74 -14.40
N ASN A 207 7.89 2.27 -13.17
CA ASN A 207 7.46 3.04 -12.01
C ASN A 207 8.34 4.29 -11.82
N SER A 208 9.65 4.16 -11.70
CA SER A 208 10.55 5.32 -11.53
C SER A 208 10.43 6.30 -12.72
N THR A 209 10.26 5.79 -13.95
CA THR A 209 10.06 6.70 -15.09
C THR A 209 8.77 7.53 -14.94
N ALA A 210 7.68 6.93 -14.46
CA ALA A 210 6.44 7.67 -14.20
C ALA A 210 6.60 8.71 -13.08
N TRP A 211 7.27 8.33 -12.00
CA TRP A 211 7.54 9.21 -10.85
C TRP A 211 8.48 10.36 -11.21
N GLY A 212 9.56 10.10 -11.96
CA GLY A 212 10.45 11.13 -12.49
C GLY A 212 9.75 12.10 -13.44
N ILE A 213 8.83 11.63 -14.28
CA ILE A 213 8.01 12.53 -15.12
C ILE A 213 7.12 13.43 -14.26
N LEU A 214 6.47 12.88 -13.22
CA LEU A 214 5.64 13.67 -12.30
C LEU A 214 6.47 14.71 -11.55
N ALA A 215 7.64 14.32 -11.05
CA ALA A 215 8.57 15.19 -10.33
C ALA A 215 9.05 16.35 -11.22
N LEU A 216 9.55 16.06 -12.43
CA LEU A 216 9.97 17.08 -13.40
C LEU A 216 8.81 17.99 -13.83
N ALA A 217 7.61 17.43 -14.03
CA ALA A 217 6.44 18.24 -14.38
C ALA A 217 6.02 19.17 -13.23
N GLN A 218 6.21 18.75 -11.97
CA GLN A 218 5.92 19.58 -10.79
C GLN A 218 6.89 20.76 -10.66
N THR A 219 8.18 20.56 -10.98
CA THR A 219 9.19 21.63 -10.91
C THR A 219 8.94 22.73 -11.96
N ARG A 220 8.24 22.40 -13.05
CA ARG A 220 8.02 23.28 -14.22
C ARG A 220 9.32 23.76 -14.87
N ARG A 221 10.45 23.08 -14.61
CA ARG A 221 11.76 23.37 -15.21
C ARG A 221 11.95 22.59 -16.53
N SER A 222 12.87 23.07 -17.35
CA SER A 222 13.35 22.37 -18.55
C SER A 222 14.55 21.46 -18.23
N PRO A 223 14.75 20.36 -18.97
CA PRO A 223 13.94 19.89 -20.11
C PRO A 223 12.65 19.18 -19.65
N ARG A 224 11.60 19.25 -20.48
CA ARG A 224 10.41 18.43 -20.26
C ARG A 224 10.70 16.96 -20.59
N PRO A 225 10.27 16.01 -19.74
CA PRO A 225 10.62 14.62 -19.94
C PRO A 225 9.84 13.98 -21.10
N GLY A 226 10.50 13.10 -21.84
CA GLY A 226 9.85 12.29 -22.87
C GLY A 226 8.97 11.19 -22.27
N VAL A 227 7.84 10.89 -22.92
CA VAL A 227 6.89 9.84 -22.50
C VAL A 227 7.00 8.53 -23.30
N SER A 228 7.90 8.49 -24.28
CA SER A 228 7.97 7.41 -25.27
C SER A 228 8.21 6.05 -24.62
N TYR A 229 9.00 6.01 -23.54
CA TYR A 229 9.25 4.80 -22.77
C TYR A 229 7.98 4.22 -22.15
N LEU A 230 7.18 5.05 -21.48
CA LEU A 230 5.91 4.61 -20.89
C LEU A 230 4.94 4.12 -21.96
N LEU A 231 4.85 4.82 -23.10
CA LEU A 231 3.96 4.43 -24.20
C LEU A 231 4.33 3.05 -24.79
N ARG A 232 5.62 2.77 -24.99
CA ARG A 232 6.10 1.47 -25.51
C ARG A 232 5.84 0.31 -24.56
N HIS A 233 5.74 0.57 -23.25
CA HIS A 233 5.56 -0.48 -22.25
C HIS A 233 4.12 -0.68 -21.77
N GLN A 234 3.13 -0.04 -22.40
CA GLN A 234 1.72 -0.34 -22.12
C GLN A 234 1.38 -1.78 -22.52
N ARG A 235 0.94 -2.62 -21.58
CA ARG A 235 0.64 -4.04 -21.86
C ARG A 235 -0.64 -4.19 -22.70
N PRO A 236 -0.87 -5.36 -23.34
CA PRO A 236 -2.12 -5.63 -24.08
C PRO A 236 -3.39 -5.39 -23.24
N SER A 237 -3.35 -5.67 -21.94
CA SER A 237 -4.43 -5.39 -20.99
C SER A 237 -4.74 -3.89 -20.82
N GLY A 238 -3.85 -3.00 -21.24
CA GLY A 238 -3.97 -1.54 -21.12
C GLY A 238 -3.29 -0.93 -19.90
N GLY A 239 -2.86 -1.75 -18.93
CA GLY A 239 -2.15 -1.29 -17.74
C GLY A 239 -0.62 -1.30 -17.89
N TRP A 240 0.03 -0.78 -16.86
CA TRP A 240 1.48 -0.81 -16.65
C TRP A 240 1.78 -1.54 -15.34
N GLY A 241 2.92 -2.22 -15.29
CA GLY A 241 3.46 -2.79 -14.06
C GLY A 241 4.75 -2.09 -13.67
N TRP A 242 5.21 -2.37 -12.46
CA TRP A 242 6.38 -1.76 -11.83
C TRP A 242 7.63 -1.73 -12.73
N ILE A 243 7.99 -2.89 -13.30
CA ILE A 243 9.14 -3.09 -14.19
C ILE A 243 8.71 -3.78 -15.48
N VAL A 244 9.60 -3.78 -16.47
CA VAL A 244 9.40 -4.53 -17.72
C VAL A 244 9.19 -6.01 -17.39
N GLY A 245 8.16 -6.61 -18.00
CA GLY A 245 7.81 -8.01 -17.78
C GLY A 245 6.86 -8.26 -16.61
N ALA A 246 6.81 -7.37 -15.61
CA ALA A 246 5.86 -7.49 -14.51
C ALA A 246 4.40 -7.43 -15.00
N ARG A 247 3.51 -8.07 -14.24
CA ARG A 247 2.07 -7.94 -14.45
C ARG A 247 1.65 -6.50 -14.08
N PRO A 248 0.76 -5.87 -14.86
CA PRO A 248 0.18 -4.60 -14.47
C PRO A 248 -0.56 -4.66 -13.13
N ASP A 249 -0.64 -3.53 -12.46
CA ASP A 249 -1.44 -3.29 -11.25
C ASP A 249 -2.10 -1.91 -11.29
N SER A 250 -3.01 -1.65 -10.34
CA SER A 250 -3.75 -0.38 -10.30
C SER A 250 -2.88 0.84 -10.02
N ASN A 251 -1.87 0.71 -9.16
CA ASN A 251 -1.13 1.85 -8.63
C ASN A 251 -0.15 2.37 -9.68
N ASP A 252 0.61 1.47 -10.29
CA ASP A 252 1.54 1.82 -11.37
C ASP A 252 0.80 2.29 -12.61
N THR A 253 -0.34 1.67 -12.94
CA THR A 253 -1.19 2.16 -14.04
C THR A 253 -1.70 3.57 -13.77
N ALA A 254 -2.13 3.87 -12.53
CA ALA A 254 -2.61 5.18 -12.15
C ALA A 254 -1.50 6.25 -12.16
N ALA A 255 -0.31 5.92 -11.67
CA ALA A 255 0.85 6.80 -11.70
C ALA A 255 1.27 7.11 -13.15
N VAL A 256 1.31 6.10 -14.02
CA VAL A 256 1.61 6.29 -15.45
C VAL A 256 0.56 7.16 -16.15
N ILE A 257 -0.73 6.97 -15.86
CA ILE A 257 -1.78 7.85 -16.42
C ILE A 257 -1.54 9.30 -16.01
N GLN A 258 -1.26 9.55 -14.73
CA GLN A 258 -0.97 10.90 -14.23
C GLN A 258 0.27 11.51 -14.91
N ALA A 259 1.37 10.75 -15.02
CA ALA A 259 2.59 11.16 -15.71
C ALA A 259 2.34 11.52 -17.18
N LEU A 260 1.64 10.66 -17.92
CA LEU A 260 1.26 10.90 -19.32
C LEU A 260 0.39 12.18 -19.44
N ARG A 261 -0.52 12.40 -18.50
CA ARG A 261 -1.38 13.59 -18.48
C ARG A 261 -0.64 14.87 -18.13
N ALA A 262 0.39 14.81 -17.29
CA ALA A 262 1.29 15.94 -17.02
C ALA A 262 1.98 16.41 -18.31
N GLU A 263 2.37 15.47 -19.16
CA GLU A 263 2.94 15.70 -20.49
C GLU A 263 1.90 15.82 -21.62
N ARG A 264 0.64 16.15 -21.27
CA ARG A 264 -0.46 16.46 -22.18
C ARG A 264 -0.87 15.33 -23.15
N VAL A 265 -0.42 14.10 -22.92
CA VAL A 265 -0.82 12.92 -23.70
C VAL A 265 -2.31 12.65 -23.51
N ARG A 266 -3.02 12.35 -24.61
CA ARG A 266 -4.45 12.03 -24.62
C ARG A 266 -4.73 10.79 -25.49
N GLY A 267 -6.00 10.44 -25.62
CA GLY A 267 -6.45 9.41 -26.56
C GLY A 267 -6.27 7.97 -26.07
N ARG A 268 -5.94 7.07 -27.01
CA ARG A 268 -5.98 5.61 -26.81
C ARG A 268 -5.17 5.09 -25.61
N PRO A 269 -3.93 5.56 -25.32
CA PRO A 269 -3.18 5.08 -24.17
C PRO A 269 -3.91 5.33 -22.84
N ILE A 270 -4.47 6.54 -22.66
CA ILE A 270 -5.22 6.93 -21.47
C ILE A 270 -6.51 6.12 -21.35
N ALA A 271 -7.27 6.01 -22.45
CA ALA A 271 -8.53 5.26 -22.46
C ALA A 271 -8.33 3.79 -22.07
N ARG A 272 -7.26 3.15 -22.58
CA ARG A 272 -6.90 1.76 -22.24
C ARG A 272 -6.46 1.61 -20.78
N GLY A 273 -5.70 2.57 -20.25
CA GLY A 273 -5.33 2.59 -18.83
C GLY A 273 -6.54 2.71 -17.90
N LEU A 274 -7.46 3.63 -18.19
CA LEU A 274 -8.70 3.75 -17.41
C LEU A 274 -9.59 2.50 -17.53
N ALA A 275 -9.68 1.89 -18.71
CA ALA A 275 -10.39 0.62 -18.90
C ALA A 275 -9.75 -0.52 -18.10
N TYR A 276 -8.42 -0.54 -17.99
CA TYR A 276 -7.70 -1.46 -17.10
C TYR A 276 -8.10 -1.25 -15.64
N LEU A 277 -8.03 -0.01 -15.13
CA LEU A 277 -8.42 0.31 -13.76
C LEU A 277 -9.86 -0.11 -13.46
N ARG A 278 -10.82 0.17 -14.36
CA ARG A 278 -12.23 -0.21 -14.15
C ARG A 278 -12.44 -1.71 -13.89
N ARG A 279 -11.59 -2.58 -14.45
CA ARG A 279 -11.67 -4.03 -14.21
C ARG A 279 -11.17 -4.45 -12.82
N LEU A 280 -10.39 -3.60 -12.16
CA LEU A 280 -9.93 -3.80 -10.79
C LEU A 280 -10.89 -3.21 -9.74
N GLN A 281 -12.02 -2.64 -10.16
CA GLN A 281 -13.00 -2.12 -9.23
C GLN A 281 -13.95 -3.21 -8.74
N ASN A 282 -13.92 -3.49 -7.45
CA ASN A 282 -14.72 -4.52 -6.81
C ASN A 282 -16.18 -4.10 -6.58
N ARG A 283 -17.00 -5.06 -6.15
CA ARG A 283 -18.42 -4.86 -5.81
C ARG A 283 -18.63 -3.86 -4.66
N ASP A 284 -17.69 -3.80 -3.72
CA ASP A 284 -17.71 -2.84 -2.60
C ASP A 284 -17.38 -1.40 -3.03
N GLY A 285 -17.00 -1.21 -4.30
CA GLY A 285 -16.69 0.07 -4.91
C GLY A 285 -15.23 0.49 -4.81
N GLY A 286 -14.43 -0.17 -3.98
CA GLY A 286 -12.99 0.05 -3.92
C GLY A 286 -12.26 -0.61 -5.08
N PHE A 287 -11.01 -0.23 -5.27
CA PHE A 287 -10.10 -0.85 -6.22
C PHE A 287 -9.10 -1.74 -5.50
N GLU A 288 -8.79 -2.88 -6.10
CA GLU A 288 -7.71 -3.75 -5.66
C GLU A 288 -6.42 -3.46 -6.43
N LEU A 289 -5.28 -3.73 -5.78
CA LEU A 289 -3.96 -3.63 -6.43
C LEU A 289 -3.85 -4.53 -7.66
N THR A 290 -4.12 -5.82 -7.46
CA THR A 290 -4.16 -6.84 -8.52
C THR A 290 -5.31 -7.79 -8.27
N SER A 291 -5.76 -8.46 -9.34
CA SER A 291 -6.92 -9.34 -9.30
C SER A 291 -6.89 -10.35 -8.16
N GLY A 292 -7.93 -10.35 -7.34
CA GLY A 292 -8.14 -11.28 -6.23
C GLY A 292 -7.52 -10.85 -4.89
N ARG A 293 -6.92 -9.65 -4.79
CA ARG A 293 -6.39 -9.13 -3.53
C ARG A 293 -7.45 -8.46 -2.66
N GLY A 294 -8.55 -8.03 -3.26
CA GLY A 294 -9.58 -7.25 -2.58
C GLY A 294 -9.21 -5.77 -2.48
N SER A 295 -10.21 -4.94 -2.21
CA SER A 295 -10.08 -3.49 -2.23
C SER A 295 -9.24 -2.95 -1.08
N ASP A 296 -8.49 -1.89 -1.36
CA ASP A 296 -7.77 -1.09 -0.36
C ASP A 296 -7.84 0.42 -0.66
N ALA A 297 -7.53 1.23 0.37
CA ALA A 297 -7.63 2.68 0.32
C ALA A 297 -6.65 3.30 -0.67
N GLN A 298 -5.41 2.81 -0.72
CA GLN A 298 -4.36 3.39 -1.56
C GLN A 298 -4.67 3.13 -3.04
N SER A 299 -4.96 1.89 -3.43
CA SER A 299 -5.35 1.54 -4.80
C SER A 299 -6.62 2.28 -5.24
N THR A 300 -7.58 2.47 -4.33
CA THR A 300 -8.77 3.28 -4.61
C THR A 300 -8.43 4.76 -4.82
N ALA A 301 -7.56 5.32 -3.98
CA ALA A 301 -7.11 6.72 -4.09
C ALA A 301 -6.35 6.97 -5.39
N TRP A 302 -5.39 6.11 -5.73
CA TRP A 302 -4.63 6.18 -6.98
C TRP A 302 -5.54 6.08 -8.20
N ALA A 303 -6.50 5.15 -8.20
CA ALA A 303 -7.45 5.03 -9.30
C ALA A 303 -8.28 6.31 -9.46
N ILE A 304 -8.80 6.89 -8.38
CA ILE A 304 -9.53 8.17 -8.42
C ILE A 304 -8.66 9.27 -9.05
N GLN A 305 -7.42 9.43 -8.58
CA GLN A 305 -6.50 10.45 -9.11
C GLN A 305 -6.25 10.26 -10.61
N ALA A 306 -6.11 9.02 -11.10
CA ALA A 306 -5.95 8.73 -12.52
C ALA A 306 -7.19 9.13 -13.36
N PHE A 307 -8.41 8.93 -12.85
CA PHE A 307 -9.61 9.42 -13.54
C PHE A 307 -9.63 10.95 -13.58
N VAL A 308 -9.34 11.60 -12.45
CA VAL A 308 -9.33 13.08 -12.37
C VAL A 308 -8.28 13.67 -13.31
N SER A 309 -7.04 13.15 -13.32
CA SER A 309 -5.98 13.66 -14.19
C SER A 309 -6.30 13.47 -15.68
N ALA A 310 -7.04 12.41 -16.01
CA ALA A 310 -7.53 12.16 -17.34
C ALA A 310 -8.70 13.07 -17.76
N GLY A 311 -9.24 13.89 -16.86
CA GLY A 311 -10.47 14.67 -17.10
C GLY A 311 -11.71 13.78 -17.22
N ALA A 312 -11.64 12.54 -16.70
CA ALA A 312 -12.74 11.59 -16.68
C ALA A 312 -13.43 11.62 -15.31
N ARG A 313 -14.74 11.35 -15.27
CA ARG A 313 -15.47 11.24 -14.01
C ARG A 313 -15.02 9.99 -13.25
N PRO A 314 -14.47 10.11 -12.03
CA PRO A 314 -14.14 8.93 -11.23
C PRO A 314 -15.43 8.21 -10.78
N PRO A 315 -15.42 6.88 -10.62
CA PRO A 315 -16.59 6.15 -10.16
C PRO A 315 -17.04 6.62 -8.76
N SER A 316 -18.32 6.99 -8.60
CA SER A 316 -18.86 7.49 -7.32
C SER A 316 -18.70 6.50 -6.17
N ARG A 317 -18.81 5.20 -6.47
CA ARG A 317 -18.62 4.11 -5.49
C ARG A 317 -17.20 4.04 -4.90
N ALA A 318 -16.20 4.59 -5.58
CA ALA A 318 -14.82 4.67 -5.07
C ALA A 318 -14.73 5.64 -3.88
N PHE A 319 -15.38 6.81 -3.98
CA PHE A 319 -15.44 7.76 -2.87
C PHE A 319 -16.22 7.20 -1.68
N ARG A 320 -17.33 6.48 -1.92
CA ARG A 320 -18.06 5.79 -0.84
C ARG A 320 -17.23 4.72 -0.14
N TYR A 321 -16.42 3.99 -0.91
CA TYR A 321 -15.49 3.01 -0.34
C TYR A 321 -14.47 3.69 0.58
N LEU A 322 -13.81 4.77 0.11
CA LEU A 322 -12.88 5.54 0.96
C LEU A 322 -13.57 6.08 2.22
N ALA A 323 -14.74 6.70 2.08
CA ALA A 323 -15.51 7.21 3.23
C ALA A 323 -15.82 6.11 4.25
N SER A 324 -16.05 4.87 3.81
CA SER A 324 -16.26 3.73 4.72
C SER A 324 -15.01 3.25 5.47
N LEU A 325 -13.83 3.72 5.07
CA LEU A 325 -12.54 3.42 5.72
C LEU A 325 -12.05 4.54 6.63
N GLN A 326 -12.67 5.73 6.57
CA GLN A 326 -12.34 6.85 7.45
C GLN A 326 -12.78 6.55 8.88
N ARG A 327 -11.91 6.84 9.83
CA ARG A 327 -12.13 6.67 11.27
C ARG A 327 -12.53 7.99 11.93
N PRO A 328 -13.12 7.98 13.14
CA PRO A 328 -13.48 9.19 13.86
C PRO A 328 -12.31 10.15 14.16
N ASP A 329 -11.09 9.60 14.26
CA ASP A 329 -9.84 10.36 14.44
C ASP A 329 -9.33 11.01 13.14
N GLY A 330 -10.05 10.88 12.02
CA GLY A 330 -9.68 11.42 10.72
C GLY A 330 -8.80 10.51 9.87
N SER A 331 -8.19 9.47 10.46
CA SER A 331 -7.33 8.53 9.75
C SER A 331 -8.11 7.61 8.82
N TYR A 332 -7.45 7.12 7.78
CA TYR A 332 -7.99 6.07 6.92
C TYR A 332 -7.36 4.72 7.24
N ARG A 333 -8.20 3.69 7.34
CA ARG A 333 -7.74 2.30 7.34
C ARG A 333 -7.19 1.93 5.96
N TYR A 334 -6.16 1.08 5.91
CA TYR A 334 -5.69 0.49 4.64
C TYR A 334 -6.81 -0.29 3.93
N SER A 335 -7.57 -1.10 4.68
CA SER A 335 -8.75 -1.79 4.17
C SER A 335 -9.75 -2.04 5.30
N ARG A 336 -10.90 -2.65 4.98
CA ARG A 336 -11.88 -3.04 6.02
C ARG A 336 -11.28 -3.95 7.09
N ARG A 337 -10.25 -4.73 6.75
CA ARG A 337 -9.62 -5.70 7.65
C ARG A 337 -8.38 -5.14 8.36
N TYR A 338 -7.68 -4.19 7.75
CA TYR A 338 -6.35 -3.76 8.20
C TYR A 338 -6.27 -2.23 8.34
N ALA A 339 -5.69 -1.77 9.44
CA ALA A 339 -5.50 -0.35 9.75
C ALA A 339 -4.02 0.03 9.92
N ALA A 340 -3.12 -0.71 9.27
CA ALA A 340 -1.69 -0.43 9.35
C ALA A 340 -1.33 0.88 8.64
N THR A 341 -0.26 1.50 9.11
CA THR A 341 0.33 2.75 8.57
C THR A 341 -0.69 3.85 8.28
N PRO A 342 -1.51 4.25 9.28
CA PRO A 342 -2.58 5.21 9.09
C PRO A 342 -2.09 6.60 8.63
N VAL A 343 -0.90 7.06 9.01
CA VAL A 343 -0.36 8.34 8.55
C VAL A 343 -0.09 8.26 7.05
N TRP A 344 0.58 7.20 6.61
CA TRP A 344 0.88 7.00 5.19
C TRP A 344 -0.38 6.84 4.34
N VAL A 345 -1.31 5.97 4.77
CA VAL A 345 -2.56 5.72 4.04
C VAL A 345 -3.38 7.01 3.93
N THR A 346 -3.53 7.75 5.03
CA THR A 346 -4.29 9.01 5.04
C THR A 346 -3.65 10.05 4.12
N SER A 347 -2.32 10.14 4.13
CA SER A 347 -1.56 11.05 3.27
C SER A 347 -1.79 10.78 1.78
N GLN A 348 -1.84 9.51 1.36
CA GLN A 348 -2.13 9.16 -0.04
C GLN A 348 -3.61 9.30 -0.43
N VAL A 349 -4.53 9.21 0.53
CA VAL A 349 -5.97 9.35 0.29
C VAL A 349 -6.36 10.82 0.10
N LEU A 350 -5.72 11.75 0.81
CA LEU A 350 -6.01 13.18 0.78
C LEU A 350 -6.12 13.77 -0.65
N PRO A 351 -5.13 13.61 -1.54
CA PRO A 351 -5.22 14.12 -2.91
C PRO A 351 -6.41 13.57 -3.69
N ALA A 352 -6.78 12.31 -3.46
CA ALA A 352 -7.89 11.66 -4.15
C ALA A 352 -9.26 12.20 -3.73
N VAL A 353 -9.51 12.30 -2.42
CA VAL A 353 -10.81 12.81 -1.90
C VAL A 353 -11.00 14.29 -2.23
N LEU A 354 -9.90 15.03 -2.36
CA LEU A 354 -9.88 16.44 -2.78
C LEU A 354 -9.84 16.62 -4.30
N ARG A 355 -9.76 15.53 -5.08
CA ARG A 355 -9.66 15.54 -6.55
C ARG A 355 -8.50 16.39 -7.07
N LYS A 356 -7.36 16.32 -6.40
CA LYS A 356 -6.11 16.99 -6.78
C LYS A 356 -5.06 15.93 -7.13
N PRO A 357 -5.09 15.37 -8.35
CA PRO A 357 -4.09 14.39 -8.78
C PRO A 357 -2.72 15.05 -8.95
N PHE A 358 -1.68 14.23 -9.02
CA PHE A 358 -0.33 14.70 -9.33
C PHE A 358 -0.14 14.99 -10.83
N PRO A 359 0.73 15.95 -11.18
CA PRO A 359 1.35 16.94 -10.29
C PRO A 359 0.29 17.90 -9.70
N LEU A 360 0.49 18.35 -8.46
CA LEU A 360 -0.39 19.30 -7.77
C LEU A 360 -0.30 20.68 -8.46
N ARG A 361 -1.46 21.30 -8.71
CA ARG A 361 -1.58 22.58 -9.40
C ARG A 361 -1.91 23.73 -8.47
#